data_AF-A0A248TGL9-F1
#
_entry.id   AF-A0A248TGL9-F1
#
_cell.length_a   1.000
_cell.length_b   1.000
_cell.length_c   1.000
_cell.angle_alpha   90.00
_cell.angle_beta   90.00
_cell.angle_gamma   90.00
#
_symmetry.space_group_name_H-M   'P 1'
#
loop_
_entity.id
_entity.type
_entity.pdbx_description
1 polymer ?
#
loop_
_entity_poly.entity_id
_entity_poly.type
_entity_poly.pdbx_seq_one_letter_code
_entity_poly.pdbx_strand_id
1 'polypeptide(L)'
;MKMFFRVLFPSICIFIFTWICSFFPFSKILLLGIYVLFPLAFIIQGIICARLIKQMIIGFICSSAAIIIPVSYWFEVGSMVNAVILYTVLGLISFFLYGRKVKSA
;
A
#
# COMPACT_ATOMS: atom_id res chain seq x y z
N MET A 1 18.59 2.02 10.13
CA MET A 1 18.39 2.12 8.65
C MET A 1 17.62 0.95 8.05
N LYS A 2 17.93 -0.32 8.35
CA LYS A 2 17.23 -1.50 7.75
C LYS A 2 15.70 -1.49 7.88
N MET A 3 15.17 -0.94 8.98
CA MET A 3 13.73 -0.92 9.26
C MET A 3 12.97 0.13 8.42
N PHE A 4 13.57 1.30 8.20
CA PHE A 4 12.95 2.40 7.43
C PHE A 4 12.75 2.01 5.96
N PHE A 5 13.75 1.34 5.36
CA PHE A 5 13.62 0.78 4.02
C PHE A 5 12.52 -0.28 3.93
N ARG A 6 12.35 -1.13 4.95
CA ARG A 6 11.27 -2.13 4.97
C ARG A 6 9.89 -1.51 5.02
N VAL A 7 9.73 -0.38 5.71
CA VAL A 7 8.46 0.35 5.82
C VAL A 7 8.12 1.04 4.51
N LEU A 8 9.11 1.61 3.83
CA LEU A 8 8.89 2.30 2.55
C LEU A 8 8.81 1.35 1.35
N PHE A 9 9.36 0.15 1.46
CA PHE A 9 9.43 -0.80 0.35
C PHE A 9 8.08 -1.06 -0.34
N PRO A 10 6.95 -1.33 0.36
CA PRO A 10 5.67 -1.53 -0.30
C PRO A 10 5.20 -0.28 -1.05
N SER A 11 5.45 0.91 -0.49
CA SER A 11 5.12 2.20 -1.13
C SER A 11 5.93 2.42 -2.41
N ILE A 12 7.22 2.10 -2.37
CA ILE A 12 8.11 2.18 -3.54
C ILE A 12 7.66 1.19 -4.63
N CYS A 13 7.32 -0.04 -4.25
CA CYS A 13 6.82 -1.05 -5.18
C CYS A 13 5.52 -0.60 -5.86
N ILE A 14 4.57 -0.05 -5.11
CA ILE A 14 3.32 0.51 -5.66
C ILE A 14 3.64 1.61 -6.67
N PHE A 15 4.52 2.56 -6.31
CA PHE A 15 4.87 3.67 -7.19
C PHE A 15 5.51 3.20 -8.49
N ILE A 16 6.52 2.32 -8.40
CA ILE A 16 7.21 1.75 -9.57
C ILE A 16 6.22 0.97 -10.43
N PHE A 17 5.35 0.15 -9.83
CA PHE A 17 4.34 -0.60 -10.58
C PHE A 17 3.42 0.34 -11.36
N THR A 18 2.93 1.39 -10.70
CA THR A 18 2.02 2.38 -11.30
C THR A 18 2.72 3.17 -12.41
N TRP A 19 4.00 3.50 -12.22
CA TRP A 19 4.84 4.20 -13.21
C TRP A 19 5.13 3.33 -14.42
N ILE A 20 5.43 2.05 -14.24
CA ILE A 20 5.62 1.12 -15.36
C ILE A 20 4.30 0.97 -16.12
N CYS A 21 3.18 0.81 -15.40
CA CYS A 21 1.87 0.67 -16.02
C CYS A 21 1.48 1.89 -16.87
N SER A 22 1.92 3.11 -16.53
CA SER A 22 1.54 4.31 -17.29
C SER A 22 2.14 4.37 -18.69
N PHE A 23 3.19 3.59 -18.99
CA PHE A 23 3.73 3.49 -20.35
C PHE A 23 2.96 2.52 -21.24
N PHE A 24 2.12 1.67 -20.66
CA PHE A 24 1.38 0.67 -21.42
C PHE A 24 -0.08 1.11 -21.58
N PRO A 25 -0.64 1.09 -22.80
CA PRO A 25 -2.05 1.43 -23.04
C PRO A 25 -3.04 0.38 -22.50
N PHE A 26 -2.57 -0.62 -21.75
CA PHE A 26 -3.39 -1.72 -21.24
C PHE A 26 -3.98 -1.40 -19.86
N SER A 27 -5.19 -0.86 -19.85
CA SER A 27 -5.99 -0.59 -18.64
C SER A 27 -6.19 -1.80 -17.72
N LYS A 28 -6.10 -3.03 -18.25
CA LYS A 28 -6.30 -4.27 -17.49
C LYS A 28 -5.22 -4.53 -16.42
N ILE A 29 -3.98 -4.10 -16.67
CA ILE A 29 -2.87 -4.32 -15.73
C ILE A 29 -3.03 -3.40 -14.51
N LEU A 30 -3.48 -2.16 -14.73
CA LEU A 30 -3.82 -1.26 -13.63
C LEU A 30 -4.96 -1.82 -12.77
N LEU A 31 -5.97 -2.45 -13.39
CA LEU A 31 -7.05 -3.11 -12.65
C LEU A 31 -6.53 -4.20 -11.71
N LEU A 32 -5.59 -5.02 -12.18
CA LEU A 32 -4.91 -6.01 -11.33
C LEU A 32 -4.15 -5.34 -10.18
N GLY A 33 -3.50 -4.20 -10.47
CA GLY A 33 -2.90 -3.32 -9.48
C GLY A 33 -3.87 -2.95 -8.36
N ILE A 34 -4.99 -2.36 -8.75
CA ILE A 34 -6.04 -1.85 -7.88
C ILE A 34 -6.66 -2.97 -7.04
N TYR A 35 -7.09 -4.07 -7.65
CA TYR A 35 -7.87 -5.08 -6.95
C TYR A 35 -7.05 -6.13 -6.20
N VAL A 36 -5.75 -6.28 -6.52
CA VAL A 36 -4.93 -7.36 -5.95
C VAL A 36 -3.65 -6.82 -5.33
N LEU A 37 -2.80 -6.15 -6.11
CA LEU A 37 -1.45 -5.76 -5.64
C LEU A 37 -1.50 -4.70 -4.55
N PHE A 38 -2.31 -3.65 -4.69
CA PHE A 38 -2.38 -2.56 -3.72
C PHE A 38 -2.96 -3.03 -2.37
N PRO A 39 -4.10 -3.76 -2.31
CA PRO A 39 -4.57 -4.36 -1.06
C PRO A 39 -3.52 -5.25 -0.40
N LEU A 40 -2.84 -6.11 -1.18
CA LEU A 40 -1.79 -6.99 -0.65
C LEU A 40 -0.61 -6.21 -0.08
N ALA A 41 -0.17 -5.15 -0.76
CA ALA A 41 0.90 -4.29 -0.28
C ALA A 41 0.56 -3.66 1.08
N PHE A 42 -0.68 -3.20 1.27
CA PHE A 42 -1.15 -2.67 2.56
C PHE A 42 -1.22 -3.75 3.64
N ILE A 43 -1.70 -4.96 3.31
CA ILE A 43 -1.71 -6.10 4.25
C ILE A 43 -0.28 -6.43 4.69
N ILE A 44 0.65 -6.59 3.75
CA ILE A 44 2.07 -6.88 4.01
C ILE A 44 2.69 -5.77 4.87
N GLN A 45 2.41 -4.52 4.56
CA GLN A 45 2.92 -3.38 5.33
C GLN A 45 2.39 -3.39 6.77
N GLY A 46 1.13 -3.76 6.98
CA GLY A 46 0.55 -3.98 8.31
C GLY A 46 1.31 -5.05 9.11
N ILE A 47 1.66 -6.17 8.47
CA ILE A 47 2.44 -7.26 9.10
C ILE A 47 3.86 -6.78 9.45
N ILE A 48 4.56 -6.16 8.49
CA ILE A 48 5.94 -5.69 8.67
C ILE A 48 6.02 -4.67 9.82
N CYS A 49 5.02 -3.79 9.91
CA CYS A 49 5.00 -2.71 10.89
C CYS A 49 4.39 -3.12 12.24
N ALA A 50 3.95 -4.38 12.43
CA ALA A 50 3.19 -4.86 13.60
C ALA A 50 3.81 -4.55 14.99
N ARG A 51 5.11 -4.21 15.05
CA ARG A 51 5.80 -3.83 16.29
C ARG A 51 5.71 -2.33 16.63
N LEU A 52 5.56 -1.45 15.65
CA LEU A 52 5.70 0.01 15.81
C LEU A 52 4.60 0.76 15.07
N ILE A 53 3.62 1.27 15.81
CA ILE A 53 2.47 2.03 15.29
C ILE A 53 2.92 3.24 14.46
N LYS A 54 3.94 3.98 14.92
CA LYS A 54 4.46 5.16 14.18
C LYS A 54 4.94 4.79 12.78
N GLN A 55 5.59 3.63 12.63
CA GLN A 55 6.08 3.16 11.33
C GLN A 55 4.93 2.75 10.40
N MET A 56 3.91 2.09 10.96
CA MET A 56 2.70 1.74 10.22
C MET A 56 2.02 2.98 9.63
N ILE A 57 1.82 4.03 10.44
CA ILE A 57 1.17 5.27 10.01
C ILE A 57 1.95 5.92 8.86
N ILE A 58 3.27 6.08 9.01
CA ILE A 58 4.12 6.65 7.96
C ILE A 58 4.02 5.80 6.68
N GLY A 59 4.10 4.48 6.81
CA GLY A 59 3.96 3.57 5.68
C GLY A 59 2.62 3.76 4.96
N PHE A 60 1.49 3.76 5.67
CA PHE A 60 0.17 3.90 5.06
C PHE A 60 0.00 5.25 4.37
N ILE A 61 0.52 6.33 4.95
CA ILE A 61 0.52 7.65 4.30
C ILE A 61 1.32 7.59 2.99
N CYS A 62 2.53 7.02 3.01
CA CYS A 62 3.37 6.89 1.81
C CYS A 62 2.71 6.02 0.74
N SER A 63 2.14 4.86 1.11
CA SER A 63 1.45 3.97 0.18
C SER A 63 0.19 4.61 -0.40
N SER A 64 -0.57 5.35 0.42
CA SER A 64 -1.75 6.09 -0.02
C SER A 64 -1.38 7.16 -1.04
N ALA A 65 -0.34 7.96 -0.76
CA ALA A 65 0.16 8.96 -1.69
C ALA A 65 0.68 8.34 -2.99
N ALA A 66 1.36 7.19 -2.89
CA ALA A 66 1.87 6.43 -4.03
C ALA A 66 0.78 5.77 -4.89
N ILE A 67 -0.49 5.76 -4.45
CA ILE A 67 -1.65 5.36 -5.26
C ILE A 67 -2.37 6.61 -5.75
N ILE A 68 -2.81 7.48 -4.85
CA ILE A 68 -3.73 8.58 -5.18
C ILE A 68 -3.12 9.52 -6.21
N ILE A 69 -1.88 9.96 -6.00
CA ILE A 69 -1.24 10.96 -6.88
C ILE A 69 -1.02 10.37 -8.28
N PRO A 70 -0.26 9.28 -8.45
CA PRO A 70 0.05 8.77 -9.79
C PRO A 70 -1.16 8.18 -10.51
N VAL A 71 -2.09 7.50 -9.81
CA VAL A 71 -3.26 6.93 -10.48
C VAL A 71 -4.19 8.04 -11.01
N SER A 72 -4.39 9.10 -10.23
CA SER A 72 -5.22 10.23 -10.67
C SER A 72 -4.57 11.00 -11.82
N TYR A 73 -3.24 11.19 -11.78
CA TYR A 73 -2.53 11.99 -12.78
C TYR A 73 -2.22 11.25 -14.08
N TRP A 74 -1.83 9.97 -14.02
CA TRP A 74 -1.42 9.22 -15.22
C TRP A 74 -2.55 8.48 -15.91
N PHE A 75 -3.60 8.11 -15.18
CA PHE A 75 -4.66 7.25 -15.72
C PHE A 75 -6.04 7.93 -15.72
N GLU A 76 -6.16 9.13 -15.18
CA GLU A 76 -7.40 9.92 -15.14
C GLU A 76 -8.60 9.16 -14.52
N VAL A 77 -8.32 8.16 -13.67
CA VAL A 77 -9.33 7.26 -13.07
C VAL A 77 -9.93 7.90 -11.81
N GLY A 78 -10.52 9.10 -11.95
CA GLY A 78 -11.27 9.77 -10.89
C GLY A 78 -10.60 9.73 -9.50
N SER A 79 -11.42 9.70 -8.44
CA SER A 79 -10.93 9.64 -7.07
C SER A 79 -10.70 8.19 -6.61
N MET A 80 -9.45 7.88 -6.25
CA MET A 80 -9.06 6.59 -5.64
C MET A 80 -9.17 6.58 -4.11
N VAL A 81 -9.69 7.64 -3.49
CA VAL A 81 -9.76 7.79 -2.03
C VAL A 81 -10.56 6.66 -1.37
N ASN A 82 -11.72 6.31 -1.93
CA ASN A 82 -12.57 5.25 -1.39
C ASN A 82 -11.84 3.90 -1.36
N ALA A 83 -11.10 3.59 -2.43
CA ALA A 83 -10.32 2.36 -2.52
C ALA A 83 -9.17 2.34 -1.50
N VAL A 84 -8.47 3.46 -1.35
CA VAL A 84 -7.36 3.60 -0.39
C VAL A 84 -7.85 3.47 1.06
N ILE A 85 -9.05 3.97 1.38
CA ILE A 85 -9.68 3.75 2.69
C ILE A 85 -9.83 2.25 2.97
N LEU A 86 -10.35 1.48 2.01
CA LEU A 86 -10.49 0.03 2.15
C LEU A 86 -9.14 -0.67 2.33
N TYR A 87 -8.11 -0.27 1.57
CA TYR A 87 -6.76 -0.84 1.70
C TYR A 87 -6.16 -0.53 3.07
N THR A 88 -6.38 0.68 3.58
CA THR A 88 -5.91 1.11 4.90
C THR A 88 -6.58 0.28 6.01
N VAL A 89 -7.89 0.02 5.90
CA VAL A 89 -8.62 -0.85 6.83
C VAL A 89 -8.05 -2.26 6.81
N LEU A 90 -7.78 -2.83 5.63
CA LEU A 90 -7.15 -4.16 5.50
C LEU A 90 -5.75 -4.19 6.13
N GLY A 91 -4.94 -3.16 5.90
CA GLY A 91 -3.64 -3.00 6.54
C GLY A 91 -3.72 -2.91 8.06
N LEU A 92 -4.69 -2.16 8.60
CA LEU A 92 -4.94 -2.05 10.04
C LEU A 92 -5.35 -3.38 10.66
N ILE A 93 -6.30 -4.10 10.04
CA ILE A 93 -6.72 -5.43 10.50
C ILE A 93 -5.52 -6.37 10.57
N SER A 94 -4.71 -6.39 9.51
CA SER A 94 -3.50 -7.20 9.42
C SER A 94 -2.49 -6.87 10.53
N PHE A 95 -2.26 -5.57 10.79
CA PHE A 95 -1.42 -5.08 11.87
C PHE A 95 -1.89 -5.58 13.24
N PHE A 96 -3.19 -5.49 13.55
CA PHE A 96 -3.71 -5.92 14.85
C PHE A 96 -3.66 -7.44 15.04
N LEU A 97 -3.98 -8.22 14.00
CA LEU A 97 -3.93 -9.68 14.05
C LEU A 97 -2.51 -10.18 14.29
N TYR A 98 -1.53 -9.64 13.55
CA TYR A 98 -0.14 -10.07 13.68
C TYR A 98 0.53 -9.49 14.94
N GLY A 99 0.23 -8.24 15.29
CA GLY A 99 0.75 -7.59 16.49
C GLY A 99 0.32 -8.29 17.79
N ARG A 100 -0.90 -8.85 17.84
CA ARG A 100 -1.33 -9.72 18.96
C ARG A 100 -0.51 -11.00 19.03
N LYS A 101 -0.25 -11.66 17.90
CA LYS A 101 0.53 -12.91 17.85
C LYS A 101 1.97 -12.73 18.35
N VAL A 102 2.60 -11.58 18.08
CA VAL A 102 3.96 -11.27 18.53
C VAL A 102 4.03 -10.99 20.04
N LYS A 103 2.95 -10.55 20.69
CA LYS A 103 2.92 -10.32 22.15
C LYS A 103 2.65 -11.59 22.97
N SER A 104 2.12 -12.65 22.34
CA SER A 104 1.79 -13.93 23.00
C SER A 104 2.87 -15.01 22.83
N ALA A 105 3.99 -14.69 22.17
CA ALA A 105 5.14 -15.57 21.97
C ALA A 105 6.37 -14.99 22.67
#